data_AF-A0A2S3VH22-F1
#
_entry.id   AF-A0A2S3VH22-F1
#
_cell.length_a   1.000
_cell.length_b   1.000
_cell.length_c   1.000
_cell.angle_alpha   90.00
_cell.angle_beta   90.00
_cell.angle_gamma   90.00
#
_symmetry.space_group_name_H-M   'P 1'
#
loop_
_entity.id
_entity.type
_entity.pdbx_description
1 polymer ?
#
loop_
_entity_poly.entity_id
_entity_poly.type
_entity_poly.pdbx_seq_one_letter_code
_entity_poly.pdbx_strand_id
1 'polypeptide(L)'
;MSTTAEKKPRTNHLELARRILEHTQESGLVAGDPVAEQALARTFQVSRTLIRGALKVLLEENLLSHEAGKGYTLLASPAGSAFNAALPQAEEEELAASVLRDRMAGRLGDSISISELMRRYDIGRPAAQKALQQLSESQAIERGPGQSWLFRPSLNSLAALEESLKFRLILEPEALLSPSFNADPQRLALLRSAMQTLLARPVEDFDLQQFRELDISFHELLAQSCGNRFISDALLQHQGLRRLPNLLPSVSVHRLQEALREHLQIIAQIERGQMEIAADLLRLHLRLSAAQRPQTANRGIPQSHLFGRR
;
A
#
# COMPACT_ATOMS: atom_id res chain seq x y z
N MET A 1 31.40 -25.90 -3.82
CA MET A 1 31.67 -24.74 -4.67
C MET A 1 30.62 -23.70 -4.37
N SER A 2 30.95 -22.75 -3.49
CA SER A 2 29.99 -21.77 -2.97
C SER A 2 29.77 -20.66 -3.97
N THR A 3 28.51 -20.50 -4.37
CA THR A 3 27.99 -19.39 -5.19
C THR A 3 27.97 -18.12 -4.35
N THR A 4 28.78 -17.13 -4.74
CA THR A 4 28.86 -15.82 -4.10
C THR A 4 27.59 -15.03 -4.38
N ALA A 5 26.72 -14.90 -3.37
CA ALA A 5 25.53 -14.05 -3.44
C ALA A 5 25.94 -12.58 -3.58
N GLU A 6 25.50 -11.93 -4.67
CA GLU A 6 25.63 -10.49 -4.86
C GLU A 6 24.82 -9.75 -3.78
N LYS A 7 25.54 -9.03 -2.92
CA LYS A 7 24.97 -8.20 -1.85
C LYS A 7 24.46 -6.89 -2.46
N LYS A 8 23.13 -6.78 -2.55
CA LYS A 8 22.38 -5.55 -2.87
C LYS A 8 22.97 -4.33 -2.11
N PRO A 9 23.24 -3.19 -2.75
CA PRO A 9 23.82 -2.03 -2.07
C PRO A 9 22.85 -1.49 -1.01
N ARG A 10 23.39 -1.17 0.17
CA ARG A 10 22.63 -0.60 1.30
C ARG A 10 22.14 0.80 0.90
N THR A 11 20.90 1.15 1.22
CA THR A 11 20.21 2.43 0.93
C THR A 11 21.12 3.66 1.13
N ASN A 12 21.96 3.65 2.17
CA ASN A 12 22.90 4.72 2.51
C ASN A 12 23.99 4.97 1.45
N HIS A 13 24.38 3.95 0.66
CA HIS A 13 25.37 4.10 -0.41
C HIS A 13 24.77 4.81 -1.63
N LEU A 14 23.48 4.63 -1.89
CA LEU A 14 22.77 5.27 -3.00
C LEU A 14 22.58 6.77 -2.75
N GLU A 15 22.22 7.15 -1.52
CA GLU A 15 22.14 8.56 -1.13
C GLU A 15 23.50 9.25 -1.17
N LEU A 16 24.55 8.57 -0.68
CA LEU A 16 25.91 9.11 -0.73
C LEU A 16 26.44 9.21 -2.17
N ALA A 17 26.09 8.29 -3.05
CA ALA A 17 26.42 8.35 -4.48
C ALA A 17 25.81 9.59 -5.16
N ARG A 18 24.55 9.90 -4.84
CA ARG A 18 23.88 11.11 -5.32
C ARG A 18 24.59 12.38 -4.86
N ARG A 19 24.92 12.48 -3.57
CA ARG A 19 25.62 13.65 -3.01
C ARG A 19 26.99 13.86 -3.66
N ILE A 20 27.69 12.78 -3.98
CA ILE A 20 28.96 12.84 -4.72
C ILE A 20 28.76 13.44 -6.11
N LEU A 21 27.73 13.02 -6.86
CA LEU A 21 27.44 13.59 -8.19
C LEU A 21 27.07 15.08 -8.12
N GLU A 22 26.21 15.48 -7.17
CA GLU A 22 25.86 16.89 -6.94
C GLU A 22 27.11 17.73 -6.65
N HIS A 23 27.99 17.25 -5.77
CA HIS A 23 29.26 17.93 -5.49
C HIS A 23 30.17 18.02 -6.71
N THR A 24 30.19 16.99 -7.57
CA THR A 24 31.00 17.03 -8.79
C THR A 24 30.50 18.08 -9.79
N GLN A 25 29.18 18.27 -9.87
CA GLN A 25 28.54 19.34 -10.65
C GLN A 25 28.90 20.72 -10.13
N GLU A 26 28.73 20.94 -8.82
CA GLU A 26 29.02 22.22 -8.16
C GLU A 26 30.49 22.60 -8.28
N SER A 27 31.38 21.60 -8.28
CA SER A 27 32.83 21.80 -8.43
C SER A 27 33.26 21.98 -9.89
N GLY A 28 32.33 21.92 -10.85
CA GLY A 28 32.60 22.13 -12.27
C GLY A 28 33.41 21.01 -12.93
N LEU A 29 33.41 19.80 -12.37
CA LEU A 29 34.13 18.66 -12.93
C LEU A 29 33.49 18.22 -14.25
N VAL A 30 34.33 17.94 -15.24
CA VAL A 30 33.93 17.47 -16.57
C VAL A 30 34.32 16.00 -16.79
N ALA A 31 33.79 15.39 -17.85
CA ALA A 31 34.17 14.03 -18.22
C ALA A 31 35.70 13.94 -18.44
N GLY A 32 36.32 12.94 -17.81
CA GLY A 32 37.77 12.74 -17.77
C GLY A 32 38.42 13.20 -16.47
N ASP A 33 37.74 14.01 -15.65
CA ASP A 33 38.34 14.53 -14.42
C ASP A 33 38.41 13.48 -13.29
N PRO A 34 39.46 13.54 -12.43
CA PRO A 34 39.64 12.59 -11.35
C PRO A 34 38.66 12.84 -10.20
N VAL A 35 38.01 11.79 -9.75
CA VAL A 35 37.11 11.76 -8.59
C VAL A 35 37.86 11.12 -7.40
N ALA A 36 38.50 11.97 -6.60
CA ALA A 36 39.39 11.51 -5.54
C ALA A 36 38.63 11.02 -4.28
N GLU A 37 38.68 9.71 -4.01
CA GLU A 37 38.06 9.06 -2.85
C GLU A 37 38.38 9.78 -1.52
N GLN A 38 39.65 10.16 -1.33
CA GLN A 38 40.12 10.79 -0.10
C GLN A 38 39.62 12.23 0.07
N ALA A 39 39.40 12.95 -1.04
CA ALA A 39 38.81 14.28 -1.01
C ALA A 39 37.33 14.17 -0.63
N LEU A 40 36.59 13.26 -1.27
CA LEU A 40 35.17 13.05 -0.99
C LEU A 40 34.93 12.61 0.47
N ALA A 41 35.76 11.71 1.01
CA ALA A 41 35.65 11.29 2.41
C ALA A 41 35.80 12.47 3.38
N ARG A 42 36.68 13.43 3.08
CA ARG A 42 36.85 14.65 3.87
C ARG A 42 35.68 15.61 3.69
N THR A 43 35.26 15.86 2.45
CA THR A 43 34.15 16.78 2.13
C THR A 43 32.85 16.33 2.79
N PHE A 44 32.52 15.03 2.69
CA PHE A 44 31.29 14.48 3.24
C PHE A 44 31.39 14.03 4.70
N GLN A 45 32.58 14.13 5.32
CA GLN A 45 32.85 13.74 6.71
C GLN A 45 32.42 12.30 7.04
N VAL A 46 32.63 11.37 6.11
CA VAL A 46 32.28 9.95 6.26
C VAL A 46 33.49 9.05 6.06
N SER A 47 33.38 7.79 6.49
CA SER A 47 34.47 6.82 6.31
C SER A 47 34.73 6.53 4.83
N ARG A 48 36.00 6.26 4.49
CA ARG A 48 36.42 5.82 3.15
C ARG A 48 35.68 4.58 2.66
N THR A 49 35.32 3.69 3.58
CA THR A 49 34.54 2.48 3.27
C THR A 49 33.14 2.82 2.74
N LEU A 50 32.49 3.86 3.27
CA LEU A 50 31.18 4.33 2.78
C LEU A 50 31.31 5.03 1.42
N ILE A 51 32.35 5.85 1.23
CA ILE A 51 32.64 6.49 -0.08
C ILE A 51 32.89 5.42 -1.14
N ARG A 52 33.68 4.38 -0.84
CA ARG A 52 33.89 3.25 -1.77
C ARG A 52 32.59 2.54 -2.11
N GLY A 53 31.71 2.34 -1.13
CA GLY A 53 30.38 1.78 -1.37
C GLY A 53 29.56 2.61 -2.36
N ALA A 54 29.59 3.94 -2.22
CA ALA A 54 28.90 4.87 -3.12
C ALA A 54 29.56 4.96 -4.52
N LEU A 55 30.89 5.03 -4.59
CA LEU A 55 31.62 5.03 -5.87
C LEU A 55 31.41 3.74 -6.65
N LYS A 56 31.25 2.60 -5.97
CA LYS A 56 30.91 1.33 -6.61
C LYS A 56 29.54 1.38 -7.29
N VAL A 57 28.54 1.99 -6.65
CA VAL A 57 27.21 2.21 -7.27
C VAL A 57 27.36 3.07 -8.53
N LEU A 58 28.17 4.13 -8.48
CA LEU A 58 28.41 5.00 -9.64
C LEU A 58 29.21 4.32 -10.78
N LEU A 59 30.07 3.34 -10.46
CA LEU A 59 30.74 2.48 -11.45
C LEU A 59 29.73 1.54 -12.13
N GLU A 60 28.85 0.91 -11.35
CA GLU A 60 27.82 0.00 -11.86
C GLU A 60 26.85 0.72 -12.83
N GLU A 61 26.57 1.99 -12.56
CA GLU A 61 25.73 2.88 -13.39
C GLU A 61 26.50 3.53 -14.57
N ASN A 62 27.76 3.14 -14.82
CA ASN A 62 28.63 3.68 -15.89
C ASN A 62 28.86 5.21 -15.85
N LEU A 63 28.76 5.82 -14.66
CA LEU A 63 29.02 7.25 -14.46
C LEU A 63 30.48 7.53 -14.12
N LEU A 64 31.18 6.54 -13.57
CA LEU A 64 32.60 6.57 -13.30
C LEU A 64 33.32 5.43 -14.05
N SER A 65 34.60 5.63 -14.32
CA SER A 65 35.55 4.57 -14.63
C SER A 65 36.58 4.47 -13.52
N HIS A 66 37.21 3.29 -13.38
CA HIS A 66 38.28 3.07 -12.42
C HIS A 66 39.46 2.35 -13.09
N GLU A 67 40.62 3.00 -13.10
CA GLU A 67 41.88 2.42 -13.57
C GLU A 67 42.86 2.19 -12.42
N ALA A 68 43.43 0.98 -12.33
CA ALA A 68 44.43 0.64 -11.33
C ALA A 68 45.65 1.58 -11.44
N GLY A 69 45.89 2.37 -10.39
CA GLY A 69 46.97 3.36 -10.33
C GLY A 69 46.57 4.79 -10.67
N LYS A 70 45.40 5.02 -11.29
CA LYS A 70 44.88 6.37 -11.61
C LYS A 70 43.64 6.77 -10.79
N GLY A 71 42.94 5.80 -10.19
CA GLY A 71 41.76 6.07 -9.36
C GLY A 71 40.47 6.16 -10.18
N TYR A 72 39.46 6.85 -9.65
CA TYR A 72 38.16 7.02 -10.32
C TYR A 72 38.17 8.25 -11.22
N THR A 73 37.56 8.14 -12.40
CA THR A 73 37.42 9.23 -13.37
C THR A 73 35.97 9.35 -13.82
N LEU A 74 35.50 10.58 -14.01
CA LEU A 74 34.12 10.85 -14.42
C LEU A 74 33.93 10.51 -15.91
N LEU A 75 32.94 9.69 -16.27
CA LEU A 75 32.74 9.25 -17.66
C LEU A 75 31.82 10.16 -18.49
N ALA A 76 30.91 10.90 -17.84
CA ALA A 76 30.00 11.82 -18.52
C ALA A 76 29.83 13.12 -17.72
N SER A 77 29.68 14.25 -18.42
CA SER A 77 29.28 15.49 -17.78
C SER A 77 27.89 15.29 -17.16
N PRO A 78 27.67 15.64 -15.89
CA PRO A 78 26.39 15.39 -15.24
C PRO A 78 25.26 16.28 -15.78
N ALA A 79 25.58 17.23 -16.67
CA ALA A 79 24.62 18.07 -17.38
C ALA A 79 23.85 17.24 -18.43
N GLY A 80 22.94 16.39 -17.95
CA GLY A 80 22.05 15.59 -18.80
C GLY A 80 21.83 14.15 -18.32
N SER A 81 22.68 13.62 -17.44
CA SER A 81 22.44 12.33 -16.81
C SER A 81 21.56 12.52 -15.57
N ALA A 82 20.26 12.38 -15.76
CA ALA A 82 19.31 12.27 -14.67
C ALA A 82 19.61 10.99 -13.88
N PHE A 83 20.45 11.11 -12.84
CA PHE A 83 20.48 10.16 -11.74
C PHE A 83 19.17 10.27 -10.95
N ASN A 84 18.06 9.97 -11.62
CA ASN A 84 16.77 9.71 -11.04
C ASN A 84 16.85 8.31 -10.45
N ALA A 85 17.50 8.19 -9.30
CA ALA A 85 17.28 7.05 -8.43
C ALA A 85 15.86 7.17 -7.85
N ALA A 86 14.85 6.95 -8.71
CA ALA A 86 13.62 6.34 -8.29
C ALA A 86 14.01 5.05 -7.55
N LEU A 87 13.40 4.80 -6.39
CA LEU A 87 13.41 3.45 -5.85
C LEU A 87 12.89 2.54 -6.99
N PRO A 88 13.43 1.33 -7.20
CA PRO A 88 12.80 0.37 -8.08
C PRO A 88 11.30 0.34 -7.80
N GLN A 89 10.43 0.32 -8.82
CA GLN A 89 8.98 0.44 -8.62
C GLN A 89 8.42 -0.48 -7.52
N ALA A 90 8.99 -1.69 -7.39
CA ALA A 90 8.67 -2.63 -6.32
C ALA A 90 9.01 -2.12 -4.91
N GLU A 91 10.13 -1.42 -4.72
CA GLU A 91 10.52 -0.78 -3.45
C GLU A 91 9.68 0.47 -3.15
N GLU A 92 9.16 1.14 -4.18
CA GLU A 92 8.23 2.28 -4.04
C GLU A 92 6.84 1.83 -3.57
N GLU A 93 6.29 0.81 -4.24
CA GLU A 93 5.03 0.18 -3.84
C GLU A 93 5.15 -0.37 -2.40
N GLU A 94 6.31 -0.92 -2.04
CA GLU A 94 6.61 -1.37 -0.68
C GLU A 94 6.67 -0.23 0.35
N LEU A 95 7.16 0.96 -0.03
CA LEU A 95 7.19 2.14 0.83
C LEU A 95 5.77 2.67 1.11
N ALA A 96 4.95 2.89 0.08
CA ALA A 96 3.55 3.32 0.27
C ALA A 96 2.76 2.31 1.12
N ALA A 97 2.94 1.01 0.87
CA ALA A 97 2.35 -0.04 1.69
C ALA A 97 2.85 0.00 3.14
N SER A 98 4.13 0.30 3.37
CA SER A 98 4.71 0.44 4.71
C SER A 98 4.11 1.62 5.48
N VAL A 99 3.90 2.76 4.81
CA VAL A 99 3.22 3.93 5.39
C VAL A 99 1.81 3.57 5.83
N LEU A 100 1.04 2.87 4.99
CA LEU A 100 -0.30 2.43 5.36
C LEU A 100 -0.29 1.46 6.53
N ARG A 101 0.60 0.46 6.52
CA ARG A 101 0.77 -0.48 7.65
C ARG A 101 1.06 0.25 8.96
N ASP A 102 1.92 1.26 8.93
CA ASP A 102 2.24 2.08 10.10
C ASP A 102 1.05 2.91 10.57
N ARG A 103 0.28 3.49 9.63
CA ARG A 103 -0.95 4.23 9.93
C ARG A 103 -2.00 3.34 10.57
N MET A 104 -2.23 2.16 10.00
CA MET A 104 -3.21 1.23 10.54
C MET A 104 -2.80 0.76 11.94
N ALA A 105 -1.50 0.54 12.16
CA ALA A 105 -0.96 0.12 13.46
C ALA A 105 -0.94 1.25 14.52
N GLY A 106 -1.51 2.42 14.21
CA GLY A 106 -1.54 3.58 15.11
C GLY A 106 -0.17 4.19 15.35
N ARG A 107 0.86 3.84 14.56
CA ARG A 107 2.20 4.41 14.69
C ARG A 107 2.33 5.75 13.98
N LEU A 108 1.40 6.08 13.08
CA LEU A 108 1.26 7.40 12.46
C LEU A 108 -0.05 8.05 12.91
N GLY A 109 -0.02 9.37 13.08
CA GLY A 109 -1.22 10.16 13.37
C GLY A 109 -2.13 10.30 12.14
N ASP A 110 -3.12 11.18 12.26
CA ASP A 110 -4.09 11.45 11.18
C ASP A 110 -3.50 12.32 10.06
N SER A 111 -2.31 12.87 10.25
CA SER A 111 -1.58 13.60 9.22
C SER A 111 -0.09 13.23 9.21
N ILE A 112 0.55 13.46 8.07
CA ILE A 112 1.99 13.27 7.88
C ILE A 112 2.55 14.36 6.97
N SER A 113 3.77 14.80 7.26
CA SER A 113 4.51 15.76 6.40
C SER A 113 5.60 15.05 5.59
N ILE A 114 6.07 15.69 4.51
CA ILE A 114 7.22 15.20 3.74
C ILE A 114 8.46 15.04 4.64
N SER A 115 8.74 16.03 5.49
CA SER A 115 9.90 16.01 6.40
C SER A 115 9.82 14.87 7.41
N GLU A 116 8.61 14.57 7.90
CA GLU A 116 8.40 13.43 8.79
C GLU A 116 8.60 12.10 8.08
N LEU A 117 8.09 11.96 6.86
CA LEU A 117 8.25 10.77 6.04
C LEU A 117 9.74 10.49 5.74
N MET A 118 10.49 11.53 5.36
CA MET A 118 11.94 11.47 5.13
C MET A 118 12.68 10.97 6.37
N ARG A 119 12.41 11.57 7.54
CA ARG A 119 13.06 11.22 8.80
C ARG A 119 12.71 9.80 9.27
N ARG A 120 11.45 9.39 9.10
CA ARG A 120 10.94 8.12 9.65
C ARG A 120 11.38 6.91 8.85
N TYR A 121 11.38 7.03 7.53
CA TYR A 121 11.72 5.93 6.63
C TYR A 121 13.17 5.99 6.13
N ASP A 122 13.95 6.99 6.57
CA ASP A 122 15.33 7.24 6.14
C ASP A 122 15.43 7.34 4.60
N ILE A 123 14.61 8.22 4.03
CA ILE A 123 14.47 8.38 2.58
C ILE A 123 14.67 9.84 2.14
N GLY A 124 15.14 9.99 0.90
CA GLY A 124 15.25 11.28 0.24
C GLY A 124 13.89 11.88 -0.14
N ARG A 125 13.89 13.22 -0.36
CA ARG A 125 12.68 13.98 -0.71
C ARG A 125 11.92 13.46 -1.94
N PRO A 126 12.56 13.04 -3.05
CA PRO A 126 11.84 12.52 -4.21
C PRO A 126 11.06 11.23 -3.91
N ALA A 127 11.66 10.30 -3.17
CA ALA A 127 11.00 9.06 -2.75
C ALA A 127 9.80 9.36 -1.84
N ALA A 128 9.96 10.30 -0.90
CA ALA A 128 8.87 10.75 -0.04
C ALA A 128 7.70 11.36 -0.85
N GLN A 129 7.99 12.22 -1.82
CA GLN A 129 6.97 12.84 -2.68
C GLN A 129 6.23 11.80 -3.52
N LYS A 130 6.94 10.81 -4.07
CA LYS A 130 6.36 9.76 -4.89
C LYS A 130 5.49 8.80 -4.06
N ALA A 131 5.91 8.44 -2.85
CA ALA A 131 5.07 7.66 -1.93
C ALA A 131 3.77 8.40 -1.58
N LEU A 132 3.85 9.72 -1.32
CA LEU A 132 2.65 10.54 -1.07
C LEU A 132 1.76 10.64 -2.31
N GLN A 133 2.36 10.74 -3.50
CA GLN A 133 1.60 10.71 -4.76
C GLN A 133 0.85 9.38 -4.92
N GLN A 134 1.52 8.24 -4.75
CA GLN A 134 0.89 6.91 -4.83
C GLN A 134 -0.25 6.76 -3.81
N LEU A 135 -0.02 7.19 -2.56
CA LEU A 135 -1.06 7.18 -1.52
C LEU A 135 -2.23 8.11 -1.85
N SER A 136 -1.98 9.23 -2.53
CA SER A 136 -3.04 10.15 -2.98
C SER A 136 -3.82 9.59 -4.16
N GLU A 137 -3.15 8.95 -5.11
CA GLU A 137 -3.76 8.27 -6.26
C GLU A 137 -4.61 7.09 -5.79
N SER A 138 -4.14 6.33 -4.80
CA SER A 138 -4.90 5.27 -4.14
C SER A 138 -5.96 5.79 -3.17
N GLN A 139 -6.18 7.11 -3.09
CA GLN A 139 -7.17 7.75 -2.24
C GLN A 139 -7.00 7.38 -0.74
N ALA A 140 -5.78 7.10 -0.29
CA ALA A 140 -5.50 6.82 1.12
C ALA A 140 -5.21 8.11 1.91
N ILE A 141 -4.72 9.14 1.23
CA ILE A 141 -4.46 10.46 1.78
C ILE A 141 -5.04 11.56 0.90
N GLU A 142 -5.21 12.74 1.49
CA GLU A 142 -5.59 13.98 0.81
C GLU A 142 -4.71 15.14 1.27
N ARG A 143 -4.75 16.25 0.53
CA ARG A 143 -3.96 17.45 0.87
C ARG A 143 -4.52 18.10 2.15
N GLY A 144 -3.66 18.27 3.15
CA GLY A 144 -3.97 19.00 4.37
C GLY A 144 -3.48 20.46 4.35
N PRO A 145 -3.69 21.20 5.44
CA PRO A 145 -3.16 22.55 5.59
C PRO A 145 -1.61 22.59 5.50
N GLY A 146 -1.07 23.58 4.80
CA GLY A 146 0.38 23.76 4.67
C GLY A 146 1.06 22.64 3.86
N GLN A 147 2.14 22.08 4.40
CA GLN A 147 2.89 20.97 3.77
C GLN A 147 2.48 19.59 4.32
N SER A 148 1.30 19.49 4.93
CA SER A 148 0.77 18.25 5.50
C SER A 148 -0.13 17.51 4.53
N TRP A 149 -0.21 16.19 4.74
CA TRP A 149 -1.15 15.30 4.10
C TRP A 149 -1.99 14.64 5.18
N LEU A 150 -3.30 14.57 4.96
CA LEU A 150 -4.25 13.96 5.88
C LEU A 150 -4.53 12.54 5.43
N PHE A 151 -4.49 11.58 6.35
CA PHE A 151 -5.00 10.24 6.09
C PHE A 151 -6.52 10.28 6.06
N ARG A 152 -7.12 9.69 5.02
CA ARG A 152 -8.57 9.52 4.99
C ARG A 152 -9.00 8.56 6.11
N PRO A 153 -10.28 8.63 6.57
CA PRO A 153 -10.81 7.69 7.53
C PRO A 153 -10.53 6.25 7.10
N SER A 154 -10.01 5.43 8.00
CA SER A 154 -9.62 4.05 7.69
C SER A 154 -10.36 3.07 8.58
N LEU A 155 -10.55 1.83 8.11
CA LEU A 155 -11.25 0.79 8.85
C LEU A 155 -10.31 0.04 9.82
N ASN A 156 -9.52 0.80 10.58
CA ASN A 156 -8.43 0.31 11.44
C ASN A 156 -8.80 0.20 12.93
N SER A 157 -10.06 0.45 13.30
CA SER A 157 -10.55 0.31 14.68
C SER A 157 -11.91 -0.39 14.72
N LEU A 158 -12.26 -0.99 15.87
CA LEU A 158 -13.57 -1.61 16.06
C LEU A 158 -14.71 -0.60 15.89
N ALA A 159 -14.54 0.62 16.40
CA ALA A 159 -15.52 1.70 16.23
C ALA A 159 -15.74 2.05 14.74
N ALA A 160 -14.66 2.26 13.99
CA ALA A 160 -14.75 2.53 12.55
C ALA A 160 -15.40 1.37 11.77
N LEU A 161 -15.19 0.12 12.20
CA LEU A 161 -15.82 -1.04 11.60
C LEU A 161 -17.32 -1.13 11.90
N GLU A 162 -17.75 -0.72 13.10
CA GLU A 162 -19.16 -0.64 13.46
C GLU A 162 -19.87 0.49 12.70
N GLU A 163 -19.23 1.65 12.57
CA GLU A 163 -19.70 2.77 11.76
C GLU A 163 -19.83 2.37 10.29
N SER A 164 -18.80 1.70 9.76
CA SER A 164 -18.80 1.12 8.41
C SER A 164 -19.94 0.12 8.23
N LEU A 165 -20.16 -0.79 9.18
CA LEU A 165 -21.27 -1.74 9.12
C LEU A 165 -22.63 -1.02 9.08
N LYS A 166 -22.84 -0.02 9.94
CA LYS A 166 -24.08 0.76 9.97
C LYS A 166 -24.31 1.47 8.64
N PHE A 167 -23.28 2.11 8.09
CA PHE A 167 -23.33 2.74 6.78
C PHE A 167 -23.75 1.74 5.68
N ARG A 168 -23.11 0.56 5.63
CA ARG A 168 -23.40 -0.47 4.64
C ARG A 168 -24.81 -1.05 4.79
N LEU A 169 -25.27 -1.29 6.03
CA LEU A 169 -26.62 -1.79 6.30
C LEU A 169 -27.72 -0.80 5.88
N ILE A 170 -27.43 0.49 5.88
CA ILE A 170 -28.36 1.53 5.43
C ILE A 170 -28.33 1.64 3.90
N LEU A 171 -27.15 1.69 3.27
CA LEU A 171 -27.07 2.06 1.85
C LEU A 171 -27.05 0.88 0.87
N GLU A 172 -26.39 -0.23 1.18
CA GLU A 172 -26.25 -1.31 0.18
C GLU A 172 -27.57 -2.04 -0.11
N PRO A 173 -28.43 -2.36 0.87
CA PRO A 173 -29.75 -2.93 0.58
C PRO A 173 -30.66 -1.94 -0.15
N GLU A 174 -30.61 -0.65 0.21
CA GLU A 174 -31.39 0.39 -0.48
C GLU A 174 -30.92 0.61 -1.92
N ALA A 175 -29.63 0.40 -2.20
CA ALA A 175 -29.11 0.39 -3.56
C ALA A 175 -29.78 -0.70 -4.42
N LEU A 176 -29.99 -1.90 -3.88
CA LEU A 176 -30.71 -3.00 -4.56
C LEU A 176 -32.19 -2.68 -4.79
N LEU A 177 -32.84 -2.03 -3.83
CA LEU A 177 -34.27 -1.69 -3.89
C LEU A 177 -34.56 -0.45 -4.76
N SER A 178 -33.53 0.20 -5.30
CA SER A 178 -33.69 1.34 -6.19
C SER A 178 -34.52 0.97 -7.42
N PRO A 179 -35.56 1.75 -7.78
CA PRO A 179 -36.35 1.49 -8.99
C PRO A 179 -35.53 1.56 -10.29
N SER A 180 -34.38 2.24 -10.25
CA SER A 180 -33.44 2.35 -11.38
C SER A 180 -32.31 1.32 -11.30
N PHE A 181 -32.42 0.32 -10.41
CA PHE A 181 -31.42 -0.73 -10.31
C PHE A 181 -31.33 -1.51 -11.62
N ASN A 182 -30.14 -1.53 -12.21
CA ASN A 182 -29.86 -2.23 -13.45
C ASN A 182 -28.43 -2.78 -13.43
N ALA A 183 -28.29 -4.04 -13.05
CA ALA A 183 -27.00 -4.71 -13.03
C ALA A 183 -26.67 -5.31 -14.40
N ASP A 184 -25.43 -5.13 -14.85
CA ASP A 184 -24.91 -5.74 -16.07
C ASP A 184 -24.89 -7.29 -15.93
N PRO A 185 -25.70 -8.02 -16.72
CA PRO A 185 -25.79 -9.48 -16.62
C PRO A 185 -24.46 -10.18 -16.91
N GLN A 186 -23.62 -9.63 -17.78
CA GLN A 186 -22.32 -10.22 -18.10
C GLN A 186 -21.37 -10.10 -16.91
N ARG A 187 -21.35 -8.93 -16.25
CA ARG A 187 -20.53 -8.72 -15.03
C ARG A 187 -21.00 -9.59 -13.87
N LEU A 188 -22.31 -9.77 -13.69
CA LEU A 188 -22.85 -10.71 -12.70
C LEU A 188 -22.41 -12.15 -12.99
N ALA A 189 -22.50 -12.60 -14.25
CA ALA A 189 -22.09 -13.95 -14.63
C ALA A 189 -20.58 -14.18 -14.41
N LEU A 190 -19.74 -13.18 -14.71
CA LEU A 190 -18.30 -13.25 -14.46
C LEU A 190 -17.98 -13.34 -12.97
N LEU A 191 -18.59 -12.49 -12.13
CA LEU A 191 -18.42 -12.57 -10.68
C LEU A 191 -18.90 -13.91 -10.13
N ARG A 192 -20.06 -14.39 -10.55
CA ARG A 192 -20.61 -15.68 -10.16
C ARG A 192 -19.64 -16.82 -10.48
N SER A 193 -19.10 -16.85 -11.70
CA SER A 193 -18.12 -17.86 -12.13
C SER A 193 -16.84 -17.81 -11.30
N ALA A 194 -16.30 -16.61 -11.06
CA ALA A 194 -15.07 -16.43 -10.27
C ALA A 194 -15.27 -16.84 -8.80
N MET A 195 -16.42 -16.49 -8.20
CA MET A 195 -16.79 -16.90 -6.84
C MET A 195 -16.96 -18.42 -6.75
N GLN A 196 -17.61 -19.06 -7.72
CA GLN A 196 -17.75 -20.53 -7.77
C GLN A 196 -16.38 -21.22 -7.88
N THR A 197 -15.48 -20.67 -8.71
CA THR A 197 -14.12 -21.19 -8.88
C THR A 197 -13.33 -21.12 -7.57
N LEU A 198 -13.39 -20.00 -6.86
CA LEU A 198 -12.70 -19.85 -5.57
C LEU A 198 -13.34 -20.72 -4.48
N LEU A 199 -14.68 -20.82 -4.45
CA LEU A 199 -15.41 -21.65 -3.49
C LEU A 199 -15.08 -23.15 -3.61
N ALA A 200 -14.78 -23.62 -4.83
CA ALA A 200 -14.40 -25.01 -5.09
C ALA A 200 -12.99 -25.37 -4.59
N ARG A 201 -12.16 -24.38 -4.19
CA ARG A 201 -10.82 -24.65 -3.66
C ARG A 201 -10.90 -25.24 -2.24
N PRO A 202 -9.99 -26.18 -1.91
CA PRO A 202 -9.86 -26.69 -0.55
C PRO A 202 -9.37 -25.58 0.39
N VAL A 203 -9.52 -25.80 1.70
CA VAL A 203 -9.22 -24.79 2.73
C VAL A 203 -7.75 -24.38 2.71
N GLU A 204 -6.87 -25.35 2.41
CA GLU A 204 -5.42 -25.21 2.40
C GLU A 204 -4.92 -24.33 1.25
N ASP A 205 -5.62 -24.35 0.10
CA ASP A 205 -5.27 -23.61 -1.12
C ASP A 205 -6.17 -22.38 -1.35
N PHE A 206 -6.91 -21.96 -0.32
CA PHE A 206 -7.86 -20.88 -0.44
C PHE A 206 -7.15 -19.51 -0.54
N ASP A 207 -7.39 -18.81 -1.65
CA ASP A 207 -6.76 -17.53 -1.92
C ASP A 207 -7.51 -16.37 -1.24
N LEU A 208 -6.96 -15.90 -0.11
CA LEU A 208 -7.50 -14.79 0.67
C LEU A 208 -7.48 -13.45 -0.10
N GLN A 209 -6.50 -13.25 -0.97
CA GLN A 209 -6.40 -12.02 -1.74
C GLN A 209 -7.47 -12.00 -2.84
N GLN A 210 -7.65 -13.12 -3.53
CA GLN A 210 -8.72 -13.29 -4.51
C GLN A 210 -10.10 -13.14 -3.87
N PHE A 211 -10.32 -13.71 -2.67
CA PHE A 211 -11.57 -13.50 -1.93
C PHE A 211 -11.84 -12.02 -1.69
N ARG A 212 -10.85 -11.26 -1.19
CA ARG A 212 -11.01 -9.83 -0.92
C ARG A 212 -11.40 -9.05 -2.18
N GLU A 213 -10.75 -9.35 -3.30
CA GLU A 213 -11.05 -8.67 -4.57
C GLU A 213 -12.48 -8.97 -5.04
N LEU A 214 -12.91 -10.23 -4.96
CA LEU A 214 -14.26 -10.64 -5.34
C LEU A 214 -15.34 -10.04 -4.43
N ASP A 215 -15.10 -10.02 -3.13
CA ASP A 215 -16.01 -9.42 -2.16
C ASP A 215 -16.17 -7.92 -2.42
N ILE A 216 -15.08 -7.17 -2.62
CA ILE A 216 -15.14 -5.75 -2.93
C ILE A 216 -15.83 -5.51 -4.28
N SER A 217 -15.45 -6.26 -5.31
CA SER A 217 -16.02 -6.14 -6.66
C SER A 217 -17.52 -6.41 -6.69
N PHE A 218 -18.00 -7.36 -5.89
CA PHE A 218 -19.44 -7.64 -5.75
C PHE A 218 -20.20 -6.42 -5.24
N HIS A 219 -19.76 -5.85 -4.12
CA HIS A 219 -20.42 -4.68 -3.54
C HIS A 219 -20.26 -3.42 -4.42
N GLU A 220 -19.13 -3.25 -5.11
CA GLU A 220 -18.95 -2.18 -6.11
C GLU A 220 -19.91 -2.33 -7.29
N LEU A 221 -20.16 -3.54 -7.77
CA LEU A 221 -21.14 -3.79 -8.81
C LEU A 221 -22.55 -3.39 -8.34
N LEU A 222 -22.94 -3.76 -7.11
CA LEU A 222 -24.25 -3.34 -6.57
C LEU A 222 -24.38 -1.81 -6.50
N ALA A 223 -23.32 -1.13 -6.04
CA ALA A 223 -23.27 0.32 -5.96
C ALA A 223 -23.43 0.97 -7.34
N GLN A 224 -22.68 0.51 -8.34
CA GLN A 224 -22.73 1.02 -9.72
C GLN A 224 -24.07 0.73 -10.40
N SER A 225 -24.75 -0.33 -9.97
CA SER A 225 -26.02 -0.77 -10.57
C SER A 225 -27.23 -0.02 -10.03
N CYS A 226 -27.12 0.72 -8.91
CA CYS A 226 -28.28 1.30 -8.23
C CYS A 226 -29.02 2.41 -9.00
N GLY A 227 -28.41 3.00 -10.03
CA GLY A 227 -29.02 4.10 -10.81
C GLY A 227 -29.14 5.44 -10.07
N ASN A 228 -28.81 5.50 -8.78
CA ASN A 228 -28.73 6.74 -8.02
C ASN A 228 -27.26 7.16 -7.84
N ARG A 229 -26.85 8.24 -8.54
CA ARG A 229 -25.46 8.72 -8.53
C ARG A 229 -24.92 9.00 -7.12
N PHE A 230 -25.74 9.57 -6.22
CA PHE A 230 -25.29 9.96 -4.89
C PHE A 230 -25.07 8.74 -3.98
N ILE A 231 -25.96 7.75 -4.08
CA ILE A 231 -25.80 6.47 -3.37
C ILE A 231 -24.59 5.71 -3.94
N SER A 232 -24.48 5.63 -5.27
CA SER A 232 -23.34 5.01 -5.95
C SER A 232 -22.02 5.63 -5.49
N ASP A 233 -21.89 6.96 -5.53
CA ASP A 233 -20.65 7.65 -5.16
C ASP A 233 -20.29 7.41 -3.68
N ALA A 234 -21.28 7.51 -2.78
CA ALA A 234 -21.06 7.25 -1.36
C ALA A 234 -20.61 5.81 -1.10
N LEU A 235 -21.26 4.83 -1.75
CA LEU A 235 -20.90 3.42 -1.62
C LEU A 235 -19.51 3.15 -2.22
N LEU A 236 -19.20 3.64 -3.41
CA LEU A 236 -17.90 3.43 -4.06
C LEU A 236 -16.76 4.04 -3.26
N GLN A 237 -16.93 5.25 -2.73
CA GLN A 237 -15.95 5.86 -1.82
C GLN A 237 -15.73 5.00 -0.58
N HIS A 238 -16.79 4.48 0.02
CA HIS A 238 -16.71 3.61 1.19
C HIS A 238 -16.03 2.26 0.86
N GLN A 239 -16.33 1.66 -0.30
CA GLN A 239 -15.66 0.42 -0.73
C GLN A 239 -14.17 0.61 -1.00
N GLY A 240 -13.76 1.80 -1.44
CA GLY A 240 -12.34 2.17 -1.54
C GLY A 240 -11.58 2.02 -0.22
N LEU A 241 -12.21 2.33 0.92
CA LEU A 241 -11.60 2.15 2.25
C LEU A 241 -11.30 0.68 2.57
N ARG A 242 -12.04 -0.24 1.95
CA ARG A 242 -11.87 -1.70 2.13
C ARG A 242 -10.71 -2.25 1.30
N ARG A 243 -10.27 -1.52 0.27
CA ARG A 243 -9.09 -1.84 -0.56
C ARG A 243 -7.77 -1.45 0.12
N LEU A 244 -7.82 -0.46 1.04
CA LEU A 244 -6.66 -0.16 1.87
C LEU A 244 -6.30 -1.38 2.71
N PRO A 245 -5.00 -1.61 3.00
CA PRO A 245 -4.64 -2.64 3.94
C PRO A 245 -5.40 -2.34 5.24
N ASN A 246 -6.05 -3.34 5.83
CA ASN A 246 -6.81 -3.18 7.06
C ASN A 246 -6.25 -4.17 8.10
N LEU A 247 -6.03 -3.69 9.34
CA LEU A 247 -5.60 -4.54 10.45
C LEU A 247 -6.85 -5.24 10.97
N LEU A 248 -7.27 -6.28 10.27
CA LEU A 248 -8.43 -7.04 10.66
C LEU A 248 -8.03 -8.34 11.35
N PRO A 249 -8.85 -8.79 12.32
CA PRO A 249 -8.67 -10.11 12.91
C PRO A 249 -8.79 -11.20 11.83
N SER A 250 -8.01 -12.26 12.02
CA SER A 250 -8.03 -13.44 11.16
C SER A 250 -9.44 -14.04 11.13
N VAL A 251 -10.08 -14.05 9.95
CA VAL A 251 -11.34 -14.76 9.70
C VAL A 251 -11.02 -16.16 9.18
N SER A 252 -11.77 -17.17 9.62
CA SER A 252 -11.56 -18.53 9.15
C SER A 252 -11.93 -18.67 7.67
N VAL A 253 -11.19 -19.49 6.92
CA VAL A 253 -11.48 -19.78 5.51
C VAL A 253 -12.90 -20.32 5.33
N HIS A 254 -13.38 -21.16 6.25
CA HIS A 254 -14.77 -21.64 6.22
C HIS A 254 -15.78 -20.49 6.23
N ARG A 255 -15.58 -19.44 7.03
CA ARG A 255 -16.48 -18.29 7.02
C ARG A 255 -16.42 -17.53 5.68
N LEU A 256 -15.24 -17.42 5.08
CA LEU A 256 -15.08 -16.80 3.77
C LEU A 256 -15.80 -17.59 2.67
N GLN A 257 -15.74 -18.93 2.73
CA GLN A 257 -16.52 -19.81 1.84
C GLN A 257 -18.03 -19.63 2.05
N GLU A 258 -18.51 -19.52 3.29
CA GLU A 258 -19.92 -19.18 3.57
C GLU A 258 -20.30 -17.82 2.99
N ALA A 259 -19.43 -16.82 3.08
CA ALA A 259 -19.68 -15.49 2.50
C ALA A 259 -19.82 -15.55 0.97
N LEU A 260 -19.00 -16.37 0.30
CA LEU A 260 -19.15 -16.63 -1.14
C LEU A 260 -20.50 -17.30 -1.46
N ARG A 261 -20.94 -18.27 -0.64
CA ARG A 261 -22.27 -18.90 -0.82
C ARG A 261 -23.40 -17.88 -0.66
N GLU A 262 -23.29 -16.99 0.33
CA GLU A 262 -24.23 -15.88 0.54
C GLU A 262 -24.28 -14.95 -0.68
N HIS A 263 -23.12 -14.54 -1.22
CA HIS A 263 -23.05 -13.71 -2.44
C HIS A 263 -23.70 -14.40 -3.64
N LEU A 264 -23.43 -15.70 -3.85
CA LEU A 264 -24.02 -16.47 -4.94
C LEU A 264 -25.55 -16.55 -4.84
N GLN A 265 -26.09 -16.68 -3.62
CA GLN A 265 -27.53 -16.64 -3.39
C GLN A 265 -28.13 -15.27 -3.72
N ILE A 266 -27.46 -14.18 -3.32
CA ILE A 266 -27.89 -12.81 -3.65
C ILE A 266 -27.90 -12.59 -5.16
N ILE A 267 -26.83 -12.96 -5.86
CA ILE A 267 -26.75 -12.88 -7.33
C ILE A 267 -27.90 -13.63 -7.98
N ALA A 268 -28.21 -14.85 -7.53
CA ALA A 268 -29.31 -15.63 -8.08
C ALA A 268 -30.69 -14.97 -7.90
N GLN A 269 -30.90 -14.21 -6.81
CA GLN A 269 -32.15 -13.44 -6.64
C GLN A 269 -32.17 -12.19 -7.52
N ILE A 270 -31.02 -11.52 -7.70
CA ILE A 270 -30.90 -10.39 -8.63
C ILE A 270 -31.24 -10.83 -10.06
N GLU A 271 -30.69 -11.96 -10.52
CA GLU A 271 -30.95 -12.52 -11.85
C GLU A 271 -32.44 -12.91 -12.05
N ARG A 272 -33.16 -13.20 -10.96
CA ARG A 272 -34.61 -13.51 -10.98
C ARG A 272 -35.51 -12.30 -10.83
N GLY A 273 -34.95 -11.09 -10.69
CA GLY A 273 -35.72 -9.88 -10.43
C GLY A 273 -36.29 -9.77 -9.01
N GLN A 274 -35.83 -10.60 -8.07
CA GLN A 274 -36.34 -10.65 -6.69
C GLN A 274 -35.52 -9.72 -5.77
N MET A 275 -35.62 -8.41 -5.99
CA MET A 275 -34.77 -7.40 -5.33
C MET A 275 -34.95 -7.34 -3.81
N GLU A 276 -36.17 -7.55 -3.34
CA GLU A 276 -36.54 -7.56 -1.93
C GLU A 276 -35.88 -8.72 -1.20
N ILE A 277 -35.93 -9.92 -1.79
CA ILE A 277 -35.24 -11.10 -1.27
C ILE A 277 -33.73 -10.90 -1.31
N ALA A 278 -33.19 -10.35 -2.41
CA ALA A 278 -31.78 -10.03 -2.53
C ALA A 278 -31.31 -9.04 -1.44
N ALA A 279 -32.10 -8.00 -1.16
CA ALA A 279 -31.81 -7.00 -0.14
C ALA A 279 -31.83 -7.60 1.28
N ASP A 280 -32.78 -8.49 1.57
CA ASP A 280 -32.84 -9.17 2.87
C ASP A 280 -31.66 -10.14 3.08
N LEU A 281 -31.30 -10.90 2.04
CA LEU A 281 -30.11 -11.74 2.04
C LEU A 281 -28.83 -10.91 2.24
N LEU A 282 -28.75 -9.74 1.59
CA LEU A 282 -27.62 -8.82 1.77
C LEU A 282 -27.54 -8.27 3.19
N ARG A 283 -28.67 -7.87 3.79
CA ARG A 283 -28.72 -7.45 5.21
C ARG A 283 -28.21 -8.54 6.14
N LEU A 284 -28.62 -9.79 5.90
CA LEU A 284 -28.15 -10.94 6.68
C LEU A 284 -26.64 -11.16 6.51
N HIS A 285 -26.15 -11.18 5.26
CA HIS A 285 -24.74 -11.30 4.93
C HIS A 285 -23.88 -10.26 5.66
N LEU A 286 -24.28 -8.99 5.62
CA LEU A 286 -23.57 -7.88 6.27
C LEU A 286 -23.47 -8.09 7.79
N ARG A 287 -24.55 -8.51 8.44
CA ARG A 287 -24.57 -8.80 9.88
C ARG A 287 -23.67 -9.98 10.24
N LEU A 288 -23.72 -11.07 9.48
CA LEU A 288 -22.89 -12.25 9.71
C LEU A 288 -21.40 -11.97 9.51
N SER A 289 -21.07 -11.14 8.53
CA SER A 289 -19.70 -10.67 8.26
C SER A 289 -19.13 -9.79 9.38
N ALA A 290 -19.97 -9.17 10.19
CA ALA A 290 -19.56 -8.39 11.37
C ALA A 290 -19.49 -9.23 12.66
N ALA A 291 -20.48 -10.10 12.90
CA ALA A 291 -20.63 -10.84 14.15
C ALA A 291 -19.49 -11.83 14.44
N GLN A 292 -18.77 -12.28 13.41
CA GLN A 292 -17.68 -13.25 13.53
C GLN A 292 -16.28 -12.63 13.62
N ARG A 293 -16.17 -11.29 13.63
CA ARG A 293 -14.94 -10.64 14.10
C ARG A 293 -14.94 -10.81 15.61
N PRO A 294 -14.05 -11.63 16.21
CA PRO A 294 -14.05 -11.80 17.64
C PRO A 294 -13.96 -10.42 18.27
N GLN A 295 -14.90 -10.12 19.16
CA GLN A 295 -14.71 -9.10 20.18
C GLN A 295 -13.55 -9.59 21.05
N THR A 296 -12.32 -9.48 20.57
CA THR A 296 -11.19 -9.36 21.48
C THR A 296 -11.35 -7.98 22.10
N ALA A 297 -12.26 -7.91 23.07
CA ALA A 297 -12.19 -6.96 24.15
C ALA A 297 -10.72 -6.88 24.52
N ASN A 298 -10.23 -5.65 24.49
CA ASN A 298 -8.92 -5.23 24.89
C ASN A 298 -8.68 -5.72 26.34
N ARG A 299 -8.35 -7.01 26.53
CA ARG A 299 -7.71 -7.47 27.75
C ARG A 299 -6.31 -6.92 27.61
N GLY A 300 -6.15 -5.76 28.23
CA GLY A 300 -4.94 -4.97 28.19
C GLY A 300 -3.72 -5.88 28.25
N ILE A 301 -2.75 -5.58 27.42
CA ILE A 301 -1.39 -6.08 27.54
C ILE A 301 -1.08 -6.10 29.04
N PRO A 302 -0.82 -7.27 29.66
CA PRO A 302 -0.37 -7.29 31.03
C PRO A 302 0.85 -6.39 31.07
N GLN A 303 0.82 -5.34 31.90
CA GLN A 303 2.03 -4.62 32.21
C GLN A 303 3.02 -5.69 32.67
N SER A 304 4.06 -5.92 31.88
CA SER A 304 5.17 -6.73 32.31
C SER A 304 5.77 -5.98 33.49
N HIS A 305 5.34 -6.35 34.69
CA HIS A 305 6.04 -6.05 35.92
C HIS A 305 7.45 -6.60 35.72
N LEU A 306 8.37 -5.70 35.37
CA LEU A 306 9.79 -5.89 35.61
C LEU A 306 9.93 -6.00 37.13
N PHE A 307 9.78 -7.23 37.63
CA PHE A 307 10.18 -7.58 38.97
C PHE A 307 11.67 -7.24 39.10
N GLY A 308 11.94 -6.31 39.99
CA GLY A 308 13.28 -6.04 40.47
C GLY A 308 13.84 -7.18 41.34
N ARG A 309 15.06 -6.89 41.79
CA ARG A 309 15.91 -7.55 42.78
C ARG A 309 16.83 -8.64 42.24
N ARG A 310 18.12 -8.29 42.13
CA ARG A 310 19.00 -8.35 43.30
C ARG A 310 19.71 -7.01 43.48
#